data_AF-A0A929UG47-F1
#
_entry.id   AF-A0A929UG47-F1
#
_cell.length_a   1.000
_cell.length_b   1.000
_cell.length_c   1.000
_cell.angle_alpha   90.00
_cell.angle_beta   90.00
_cell.angle_gamma   90.00
#
_symmetry.space_group_name_H-M   'P 1'
#
loop_
_entity.id
_entity.type
_entity.pdbx_description
1 polymer ?
#
loop_
_entity_poly.entity_id
_entity_poly.type
_entity_poly.pdbx_seq_one_letter_code
_entity_poly.pdbx_strand_id
1 'polypeptide(L)'
;RLRHGKGAPSVWLLASFEGEETQLELINGLFLKWKYYEDHPLRIHAMVTTFEEAEDYLVEISNQACQVGMEGRLREYLVRI
;
A
#
# COMPACT_ATOMS: atom_id res chain seq x y z
N ARG A 1 6.54 -4.48 11.48
CA ARG A 1 5.98 -3.11 11.54
C ARG A 1 7.07 -2.13 11.15
N LEU A 2 6.99 -1.54 9.95
CA LEU A 2 7.85 -0.41 9.59
C LEU A 2 7.45 0.79 10.46
N ARG A 3 8.43 1.49 11.03
CA ARG A 3 8.21 2.66 11.89
C ARG A 3 8.82 3.86 11.19
N HIS A 4 8.19 5.03 11.35
CA HIS A 4 8.73 6.32 10.91
C HIS A 4 10.21 6.45 11.33
N GLY A 5 11.03 7.03 10.45
CA GLY A 5 12.44 7.34 10.74
C GLY A 5 13.47 6.23 10.48
N LYS A 6 13.05 4.98 10.21
CA LYS A 6 14.02 3.92 9.85
C LYS A 6 14.37 3.89 8.36
N GLY A 7 13.43 4.22 7.49
CA GLY A 7 13.58 4.11 6.03
C GLY A 7 13.83 2.67 5.56
N ALA A 8 13.40 2.34 4.35
CA ALA A 8 13.69 1.06 3.71
C ALA A 8 13.74 1.26 2.18
N PRO A 9 14.87 1.75 1.63
CA PRO A 9 14.94 2.10 0.21
C PRO A 9 14.77 0.91 -0.74
N SER A 10 15.12 -0.28 -0.29
CA SER A 10 14.97 -1.54 -1.03
C SER A 10 13.59 -2.17 -0.89
N VAL A 11 12.60 -1.40 -0.45
CA VAL A 11 11.26 -1.90 -0.17
C VAL A 11 10.23 -0.99 -0.83
N TRP A 12 9.24 -1.61 -1.45
CA TRP A 12 8.05 -0.95 -1.95
C TRP A 12 6.83 -1.42 -1.17
N LEU A 13 5.93 -0.48 -0.90
CA LEU A 13 4.76 -0.68 -0.06
C LEU A 13 3.52 -0.41 -0.87
N LEU A 14 2.56 -1.33 -0.83
CA LEU A 14 1.17 -1.01 -1.15
C LEU A 14 0.50 -0.57 0.14
N ALA A 15 0.05 0.68 0.21
CA ALA A 15 -0.46 1.27 1.44
C ALA A 15 -1.69 2.16 1.20
N SER A 16 -2.44 2.42 2.26
CA SER A 16 -3.48 3.46 2.33
C SER A 16 -3.26 4.29 3.59
N PHE A 17 -3.70 5.54 3.64
CA PHE A 17 -3.65 6.30 4.89
C PHE A 17 -4.70 5.79 5.89
N GLU A 18 -4.39 5.86 7.18
CA GLU A 18 -5.36 5.59 8.23
C GLU A 18 -6.31 6.78 8.39
N GLY A 19 -7.63 6.52 8.47
CA GLY A 19 -8.63 7.53 8.85
C GLY A 19 -9.42 8.19 7.70
N GLU A 20 -8.98 8.09 6.44
CA GLU A 20 -9.70 8.66 5.29
C GLU A 20 -10.09 7.59 4.25
N GLU A 21 -11.08 7.89 3.41
CA GLU A 21 -11.40 7.18 2.15
C GLU A 21 -10.29 7.42 1.12
N THR A 22 -9.07 6.96 1.42
CA THR A 22 -7.93 7.16 0.53
C THR A 22 -7.81 6.03 -0.48
N GLN A 23 -7.25 6.38 -1.63
CA GLN A 23 -6.82 5.41 -2.62
C GLN A 23 -5.67 4.54 -2.08
N LEU A 24 -5.42 3.42 -2.75
CA LEU A 24 -4.20 2.65 -2.55
C LEU A 24 -3.05 3.37 -3.26
N GLU A 25 -1.89 3.43 -2.59
CA GLU A 25 -0.68 4.05 -3.10
C GLU A 25 0.49 3.07 -3.08
N LEU A 26 1.33 3.16 -4.11
CA LEU A 26 2.64 2.51 -4.15
C LEU A 26 3.70 3.49 -3.64
N ILE A 27 4.33 3.16 -2.50
CA ILE A 27 5.26 4.04 -1.80
C ILE A 27 6.58 3.32 -1.60
N ASN A 28 7.69 3.93 -2.04
CA ASN A 28 9.02 3.44 -1.68
C ASN A 28 9.28 3.68 -0.19
N GLY A 29 9.76 2.65 0.52
CA GLY A 29 9.99 2.66 1.96
C GLY A 29 11.01 3.70 2.43
N LEU A 30 11.83 4.27 1.53
CA LEU A 30 12.69 5.41 1.84
C LEU A 30 11.90 6.64 2.32
N PHE A 31 10.69 6.85 1.79
CA PHE A 31 9.89 8.04 2.10
C PHE A 31 9.30 8.02 3.51
N LEU A 32 9.26 6.86 4.17
CA LEU A 32 8.81 6.73 5.56
C LEU A 32 9.66 7.53 6.58
N LYS A 33 10.80 8.10 6.17
CA LYS A 33 11.61 9.01 6.99
C LYS A 33 11.14 10.47 6.92
N TRP A 34 10.23 10.82 6.01
CA TRP A 34 9.76 12.19 5.85
C TRP A 34 8.72 12.53 6.92
N LYS A 35 8.82 13.74 7.49
CA LYS A 35 7.94 14.22 8.57
C LYS A 35 6.46 14.12 8.24
N TYR A 36 6.09 14.24 6.97
CA TYR A 36 4.72 14.04 6.49
C TYR A 36 4.08 12.75 7.05
N TYR A 37 4.82 11.64 7.08
CA TYR A 37 4.30 10.35 7.57
C TYR A 37 4.27 10.23 9.10
N GLU A 38 4.67 11.25 9.86
CA GLU A 38 4.43 11.33 11.30
C GLU A 38 2.95 11.65 11.58
N ASP A 39 2.39 12.61 10.83
CA ASP A 39 1.01 13.07 10.97
C ASP A 39 0.02 12.31 10.07
N HIS A 40 0.54 11.62 9.04
CA HIS A 40 -0.23 10.83 8.08
C HIS A 40 0.18 9.34 8.12
N PRO A 41 -0.25 8.58 9.14
CA PRO A 41 0.12 7.18 9.29
C PRO A 41 -0.45 6.32 8.16
N LEU A 42 0.38 5.37 7.70
CA LEU A 42 0.02 4.41 6.65
C LEU A 42 -0.41 3.07 7.24
N ARG A 43 -1.47 2.51 6.67
CA ARG A 43 -1.79 1.08 6.72
C ARG A 43 -1.12 0.39 5.54
N ILE A 44 -0.23 -0.55 5.84
CA ILE A 44 0.49 -1.33 4.84
C ILE A 44 -0.30 -2.60 4.53
N HIS A 45 -0.61 -2.81 3.26
CA HIS A 45 -1.32 -3.99 2.75
C HIS A 45 -0.36 -5.04 2.19
N ALA A 46 0.72 -4.59 1.53
CA ALA A 46 1.78 -5.46 1.05
C ALA A 46 3.15 -4.78 1.10
N MET A 47 4.20 -5.60 1.14
CA MET A 47 5.59 -5.18 1.18
C MET A 47 6.41 -6.08 0.28
N VAL A 48 7.06 -5.50 -0.72
CA VAL A 48 7.86 -6.20 -1.73
C VAL A 48 9.21 -5.51 -1.91
N THR A 49 10.14 -6.13 -2.63
CA THR A 49 11.52 -5.63 -2.72
C THR A 49 11.83 -4.87 -4.00
N THR A 50 11.00 -5.04 -5.03
CA THR A 50 11.11 -4.31 -6.29
C THR A 50 9.83 -3.54 -6.62
N PHE A 51 9.93 -2.60 -7.56
CA PHE A 51 8.76 -1.85 -8.01
C PHE A 51 7.86 -2.75 -8.87
N GLU A 52 8.46 -3.58 -9.71
CA GLU A 52 7.80 -4.52 -10.61
C GLU A 52 6.97 -5.55 -9.82
N GLU A 53 7.51 -6.08 -8.72
CA GLU A 53 6.74 -6.96 -7.80
C GLU A 53 5.53 -6.23 -7.22
N ALA A 54 5.62 -4.92 -7.02
CA ALA A 54 4.54 -4.12 -6.46
C ALA A 54 3.44 -3.86 -7.51
N GLU A 55 3.83 -3.65 -8.76
CA GLU A 55 2.91 -3.54 -9.89
C GLU A 55 2.19 -4.86 -10.17
N ASP A 56 2.92 -5.98 -10.21
CA ASP A 56 2.35 -7.32 -10.40
C ASP A 56 1.31 -7.62 -9.32
N TYR A 57 1.65 -7.30 -8.07
CA TYR A 57 0.72 -7.47 -6.95
C TYR A 57 -0.52 -6.58 -7.10
N LEU A 58 -0.37 -5.31 -7.52
CA LEU A 58 -1.50 -4.41 -7.76
C LEU A 58 -2.43 -4.93 -8.87
N VAL A 59 -1.86 -5.48 -9.94
CA VAL A 59 -2.63 -6.10 -11.03
C VAL A 59 -3.36 -7.35 -10.53
N GLU A 60 -2.69 -8.20 -9.75
CA GLU A 60 -3.29 -9.39 -9.18
C GLU A 60 -4.51 -9.06 -8.31
N ILE A 61 -4.37 -8.14 -7.35
CA ILE A 61 -5.50 -7.76 -6.48
C ILE A 61 -6.63 -7.09 -7.26
N SER A 62 -6.30 -6.36 -8.33
CA SER A 62 -7.30 -5.73 -9.19
C SER A 62 -8.12 -6.78 -9.92
N ASN A 63 -7.46 -7.77 -10.50
CA ASN A 63 -8.14 -8.89 -11.16
C ASN A 63 -9.02 -9.68 -10.19
N GLN A 64 -8.51 -9.97 -8.97
CA GLN A 64 -9.28 -10.67 -7.96
C GLN A 64 -10.51 -9.86 -7.48
N ALA A 65 -10.35 -8.55 -7.30
CA ALA A 65 -11.46 -7.66 -6.94
C ALA A 65 -12.55 -7.65 -8.03
N CYS A 66 -12.16 -7.61 -9.30
CA CYS A 66 -13.09 -7.71 -10.44
C CYS A 66 -13.90 -9.02 -10.40
N GLN A 67 -13.26 -10.16 -10.11
CA GLN A 67 -13.92 -11.46 -10.06
C GLN A 67 -15.02 -11.55 -9.00
N VAL A 68 -14.96 -10.73 -7.94
CA VAL A 68 -15.97 -10.68 -6.87
C VAL A 68 -16.89 -9.46 -6.95
N GLY A 69 -16.89 -8.74 -8.07
CA GLY A 69 -17.74 -7.56 -8.30
C GLY A 69 -17.32 -6.33 -7.49
N MET A 70 -16.05 -6.26 -7.08
CA MET A 70 -15.46 -5.16 -6.31
C MET A 70 -14.47 -4.35 -7.16
N GLU A 71 -14.67 -4.31 -8.48
CA GLU A 71 -13.90 -3.43 -9.37
C GLU A 71 -13.90 -1.99 -8.86
N GLY A 72 -12.73 -1.34 -8.88
CA GLY A 72 -12.54 0.02 -8.35
C GLY A 72 -12.57 0.15 -6.83
N ARG A 73 -12.91 -0.92 -6.09
CA ARG A 73 -13.03 -0.94 -4.62
C ARG A 73 -11.94 -1.77 -3.95
N LEU A 74 -10.70 -1.58 -4.42
CA LEU A 74 -9.55 -2.41 -4.01
C LEU A 74 -9.27 -2.35 -2.51
N ARG A 75 -9.46 -1.19 -1.86
CA ARG A 75 -9.29 -1.06 -0.42
C ARG A 75 -10.29 -1.91 0.36
N GLU A 76 -11.57 -1.84 0.00
CA GLU A 76 -12.62 -2.66 0.61
C GLU A 76 -12.34 -4.16 0.38
N TYR A 77 -11.89 -4.51 -0.83
CA TYR A 77 -11.50 -5.87 -1.18
C TYR A 77 -10.39 -6.39 -0.26
N LEU A 78 -9.32 -5.61 -0.03
CA LEU A 78 -8.19 -5.99 0.82
C LEU A 78 -8.54 -6.08 2.32
N VAL A 79 -9.54 -5.34 2.80
CA VAL A 79 -9.97 -5.39 4.22
C VAL A 79 -10.98 -6.52 4.48
N ARG A 80 -11.65 -7.02 3.43
CA ARG A 80 -12.61 -8.12 3.52
C ARG A 80 -11.95 -9.47 3.84
N ILE A 81 -10.68 -9.63 3.46
CA ILE A 81 -9.86 -10.84 3.65
C ILE A 81 -9.26 -10.82 5.06
#